data_AF-A0A2R7S403-F1
#
_entry.id   AF-A0A2R7S403-F1
#
_cell.length_a   1.000
_cell.length_b   1.000
_cell.length_c   1.000
_cell.angle_alpha   90.00
_cell.angle_beta   90.00
_cell.angle_gamma   90.00
#
_symmetry.space_group_name_H-M   'P 1'
#
loop_
_entity.id
_entity.type
_entity.pdbx_description
1 polymer ?
#
loop_
_entity_poly.entity_id
_entity_poly.type
_entity_poly.pdbx_seq_one_letter_code
_entity_poly.pdbx_strand_id
1 'polypeptide(L)'
;GEIRAEGGNVLLTARAVKGVVDNVINTSGIIAATSVSGSGGRIVLSGSSAGSVAISGTVDASSAAGQGGLVMATGEHIAVASTARIDASGRTGGGEIALGSTGFTDAAQRFGNKATSVLVEAGSQLRSDAVESGRGGNITMWSTDRTVFAGDLSARGGSQGGDGGFAEVSSLKDIALTGNVDLRAPRGRSGLLLIDPTDLRITDAASGGSLDSNAADANVAAGDANAGSGATLNTISRGRLESLAGTANIVLQATGQITVDAMAGNLINLATTAGHGFTLQSTQTGGIRFADAQTEIRTQGGAITLEAQGIGSTLSNIGRLSTNGGAVTLQATGDISLAGNINAGSGAVHA
;
A
#
# COMPACT_ATOMS: atom_id res chain seq x y z
N GLY A 1 -10.28 20.97 19.33
CA GLY A 1 -9.07 21.47 20.02
C GLY A 1 -7.93 21.57 19.03
N GLU A 2 -6.85 22.26 19.40
CA GLU A 2 -5.71 22.48 18.52
C GLU A 2 -4.39 22.35 19.30
N ILE A 3 -3.41 21.64 18.74
CA ILE A 3 -2.04 21.53 19.23
C ILE A 3 -1.10 21.99 18.11
N ARG A 4 -0.20 22.94 18.40
CA ARG A 4 0.82 23.42 17.45
C ARG A 4 2.23 23.33 18.03
N ALA A 5 3.16 22.79 17.25
CA ALA A 5 4.60 22.76 17.53
C ALA A 5 5.39 23.00 16.24
N GLU A 6 5.50 24.25 15.81
CA GLU A 6 6.09 24.63 14.51
C GLU A 6 7.53 24.08 14.34
N GLY A 7 7.74 23.23 13.33
CA GLY A 7 8.99 22.50 13.09
C GLY A 7 9.45 21.58 14.23
N GLY A 8 8.64 21.44 15.29
CA GLY A 8 8.98 20.76 16.54
C GLY A 8 8.44 19.33 16.59
N ASN A 9 8.30 18.81 17.81
CA ASN A 9 7.81 17.46 18.06
C ASN A 9 6.52 17.50 18.88
N VAL A 10 5.52 16.74 18.44
CA VAL A 10 4.31 16.43 19.20
C VAL A 10 4.33 14.95 19.53
N LEU A 11 4.24 14.60 20.81
CA LEU A 11 4.14 13.23 21.30
C LEU A 11 2.89 13.10 22.16
N LEU A 12 1.89 12.38 21.66
CA LEU A 12 0.70 11.98 22.43
C LEU A 12 0.83 10.51 22.76
N THR A 13 0.81 10.18 24.05
CA THR A 13 0.88 8.79 24.51
C THR A 13 -0.28 8.47 25.43
N ALA A 14 -0.87 7.30 25.24
CA ALA A 14 -1.81 6.71 26.18
C ALA A 14 -1.25 5.36 26.61
N ARG A 15 -1.10 5.12 27.92
CA ARG A 15 -0.67 3.82 28.44
C ARG A 15 -1.92 2.99 28.75
N ALA A 16 -2.17 1.95 27.98
CA ALA A 16 -3.22 0.97 28.25
C ALA A 16 -2.68 -0.20 29.08
N VAL A 17 -3.52 -0.74 29.96
CA VAL A 17 -3.31 -2.04 30.62
C VAL A 17 -4.38 -2.96 30.07
N LYS A 18 -3.96 -4.08 29.45
CA LYS A 18 -4.86 -5.05 28.81
C LYS A 18 -5.93 -5.50 29.81
N GLY A 19 -7.21 -5.31 29.45
CA GLY A 19 -8.36 -5.80 30.22
C GLY A 19 -8.91 -4.88 31.31
N VAL A 20 -8.50 -3.60 31.39
CA VAL A 20 -8.98 -2.67 32.43
C VAL A 20 -9.76 -1.48 31.85
N VAL A 21 -9.31 -0.87 30.74
CA VAL A 21 -10.01 0.21 30.00
C VAL A 21 -9.52 0.21 28.54
N ASP A 22 -10.42 0.41 27.57
CA ASP A 22 -10.04 0.74 26.19
C ASP A 22 -9.47 2.15 26.16
N ASN A 23 -8.13 2.27 26.23
CA ASN A 23 -7.49 3.57 26.12
C ASN A 23 -7.35 3.95 24.65
N VAL A 24 -7.99 5.05 24.29
CA VAL A 24 -8.07 5.54 22.92
C VAL A 24 -7.40 6.91 22.85
N ILE A 25 -6.37 7.05 22.01
CA ILE A 25 -5.99 8.38 21.51
C ILE A 25 -7.03 8.75 20.46
N ASN A 26 -7.84 9.77 20.72
CA ASN A 26 -8.80 10.29 19.75
C ASN A 26 -8.41 11.71 19.32
N THR A 27 -8.14 11.89 18.03
CA THR A 27 -7.75 13.17 17.44
C THR A 27 -8.81 13.64 16.44
N SER A 28 -9.79 14.40 16.93
CA SER A 28 -10.84 15.02 16.09
C SER A 28 -10.54 16.49 15.73
N GLY A 29 -9.57 17.10 16.42
CA GLY A 29 -9.12 18.46 16.19
C GLY A 29 -7.93 18.57 15.23
N ILE A 30 -7.11 19.60 15.42
CA ILE A 30 -5.89 19.83 14.64
C ILE A 30 -4.67 19.52 15.49
N ILE A 31 -3.74 18.73 14.97
CA ILE A 31 -2.38 18.55 15.49
C ILE A 31 -1.41 18.97 14.40
N ALA A 32 -0.66 20.04 14.61
CA ALA A 32 0.24 20.59 13.62
C ALA A 32 1.67 20.69 14.15
N ALA A 33 2.62 20.16 13.38
CA ALA A 33 4.05 20.35 13.52
C ALA A 33 4.65 20.90 12.21
N THR A 34 3.92 21.81 11.55
CA THR A 34 4.27 22.39 10.25
C THR A 34 5.53 23.23 10.33
N SER A 35 6.30 23.31 9.24
CA SER A 35 7.47 24.18 9.15
C SER A 35 7.39 25.17 8.00
N VAL A 36 7.73 26.44 8.28
CA VAL A 36 7.87 27.50 7.27
C VAL A 36 9.32 27.76 6.88
N SER A 37 10.28 27.20 7.62
CA SER A 37 11.71 27.32 7.39
C SER A 37 12.39 26.00 7.74
N GLY A 38 12.81 25.23 6.73
CA GLY A 38 13.43 23.92 6.91
C GLY A 38 12.45 22.74 6.81
N SER A 39 12.80 21.60 7.41
CA SER A 39 11.97 20.39 7.34
C SER A 39 10.76 20.45 8.27
N GLY A 40 9.72 19.69 7.95
CA GLY A 40 8.54 19.50 8.80
C GLY A 40 8.89 18.82 10.12
N GLY A 41 8.05 19.03 11.13
CA GLY A 41 8.20 18.46 12.46
C GLY A 41 7.80 16.98 12.54
N ARG A 42 7.71 16.46 13.77
CA ARG A 42 7.34 15.05 14.01
C ARG A 42 6.11 14.98 14.90
N ILE A 43 5.11 14.21 14.49
CA ILE A 43 3.90 13.93 15.26
C ILE A 43 3.83 12.44 15.52
N VAL A 44 3.83 12.05 16.79
CA VAL A 44 3.76 10.66 17.23
C VAL A 44 2.54 10.46 18.12
N LEU A 45 1.64 9.58 17.68
CA LEU A 45 0.45 9.13 18.40
C LEU A 45 0.70 7.67 18.83
N SER A 46 0.87 7.41 20.12
CA SER A 46 1.20 6.07 20.63
C SER A 46 0.19 5.59 21.68
N GLY A 47 -0.70 4.69 21.27
CA GLY A 47 -1.75 4.07 22.09
C GLY A 47 -1.28 2.92 22.98
N SER A 48 0.03 2.68 23.12
CA SER A 48 0.63 1.46 23.72
C SER A 48 0.21 0.16 23.02
N SER A 49 0.81 -0.98 23.38
CA SER A 49 0.56 -2.27 22.71
C SER A 49 -0.84 -2.86 22.94
N ALA A 50 -1.66 -2.22 23.77
CA ALA A 50 -3.02 -2.69 24.12
C ALA A 50 -4.09 -1.59 23.97
N GLY A 51 -3.77 -0.48 23.30
CA GLY A 51 -4.70 0.64 23.13
C GLY A 51 -4.84 1.08 21.68
N SER A 52 -5.85 1.89 21.41
CA SER A 52 -6.24 2.27 20.05
C SER A 52 -5.87 3.72 19.73
N VAL A 53 -5.64 4.01 18.45
CA VAL A 53 -5.46 5.37 17.93
C VAL A 53 -6.52 5.63 16.86
N ALA A 54 -7.39 6.61 17.10
CA ALA A 54 -8.44 7.04 16.19
C ALA A 54 -8.15 8.47 15.72
N ILE A 55 -7.95 8.64 14.41
CA ILE A 55 -7.70 9.93 13.76
C ILE A 55 -8.93 10.30 12.92
N SER A 56 -9.60 11.39 13.27
CA SER A 56 -10.76 11.90 12.52
C SER A 56 -10.61 13.36 12.07
N GLY A 57 -9.68 14.10 12.68
CA GLY A 57 -9.35 15.47 12.34
C GLY A 57 -8.09 15.60 11.46
N THR A 58 -7.35 16.68 11.67
CA THR A 58 -6.15 17.01 10.88
C THR A 58 -4.87 16.73 11.66
N VAL A 59 -3.94 16.03 11.02
CA VAL A 59 -2.58 15.79 11.52
C VAL A 59 -1.58 16.25 10.46
N ASP A 60 -0.91 17.37 10.72
CA ASP A 60 -0.14 18.10 9.71
C ASP A 60 1.32 18.30 10.14
N ALA A 61 2.23 17.55 9.52
CA ALA A 61 3.68 17.68 9.65
C ALA A 61 4.32 18.24 8.37
N SER A 62 3.57 18.97 7.54
CA SER A 62 4.04 19.47 6.26
C SER A 62 5.12 20.56 6.38
N SER A 63 5.86 20.81 5.29
CA SER A 63 6.79 21.93 5.20
C SER A 63 6.60 22.77 3.94
N ALA A 64 6.48 24.09 4.13
CA ALA A 64 6.38 25.06 3.04
C ALA A 64 7.73 25.41 2.40
N ALA A 65 8.85 25.06 3.03
CA ALA A 65 10.19 25.47 2.58
C ALA A 65 11.14 24.30 2.29
N GLY A 66 10.90 23.15 2.91
CA GLY A 66 11.81 22.01 2.86
C GLY A 66 11.09 20.69 2.70
N GLN A 67 11.73 19.65 3.20
CA GLN A 67 11.23 18.28 3.24
C GLN A 67 10.06 18.16 4.23
N GLY A 68 9.00 17.44 3.86
CA GLY A 68 7.90 17.14 4.78
C GLY A 68 8.34 16.30 5.99
N GLY A 69 7.60 16.41 7.08
CA GLY A 69 7.91 15.82 8.38
C GLY A 69 7.45 14.37 8.55
N LEU A 70 7.26 13.94 9.80
CA LEU A 70 6.82 12.58 10.16
C LEU A 70 5.47 12.63 10.86
N VAL A 71 4.53 11.78 10.42
CA VAL A 71 3.34 11.39 11.19
C VAL A 71 3.41 9.90 11.47
N MET A 72 3.40 9.51 12.74
CA MET A 72 3.49 8.11 13.18
C MET A 72 2.36 7.79 14.14
N ALA A 73 1.60 6.73 13.85
CA ALA A 73 0.53 6.21 14.70
C ALA A 73 0.78 4.73 15.05
N THR A 74 0.97 4.45 16.35
CA THR A 74 1.21 3.09 16.88
C THR A 74 0.20 2.75 17.97
N GLY A 75 -0.18 1.48 18.06
CA GLY A 75 -1.25 0.98 18.94
C GLY A 75 -1.62 -0.46 18.57
N GLU A 76 -2.51 -1.10 19.34
CA GLU A 76 -3.12 -2.39 18.97
C GLU A 76 -4.06 -2.21 17.76
N HIS A 77 -4.85 -1.14 17.73
CA HIS A 77 -5.74 -0.80 16.61
C HIS A 77 -5.55 0.64 16.16
N ILE A 78 -5.44 0.85 14.85
CA ILE A 78 -5.38 2.18 14.24
C ILE A 78 -6.59 2.38 13.34
N ALA A 79 -7.32 3.47 13.53
CA ALA A 79 -8.45 3.86 12.71
C ALA A 79 -8.25 5.29 12.18
N VAL A 80 -8.35 5.47 10.87
CA VAL A 80 -8.32 6.76 10.18
C VAL A 80 -9.68 6.97 9.52
N ALA A 81 -10.48 7.85 10.11
CA ALA A 81 -11.85 8.07 9.70
C ALA A 81 -11.93 8.81 8.34
N SER A 82 -13.07 8.69 7.68
CA SER A 82 -13.37 9.32 6.38
C SER A 82 -13.15 10.84 6.34
N THR A 83 -13.22 11.54 7.47
CA THR A 83 -12.97 12.99 7.57
C THR A 83 -11.50 13.34 7.76
N ALA A 84 -10.65 12.37 8.08
CA ALA A 84 -9.27 12.63 8.47
C ALA A 84 -8.43 13.20 7.33
N ARG A 85 -7.50 14.10 7.70
CA ARG A 85 -6.50 14.68 6.80
C ARG A 85 -5.13 14.53 7.45
N ILE A 86 -4.27 13.70 6.88
CA ILE A 86 -2.92 13.48 7.34
C ILE A 86 -1.96 14.00 6.27
N ASP A 87 -1.17 15.01 6.60
CA ASP A 87 -0.27 15.67 5.64
C ASP A 87 1.16 15.69 6.16
N ALA A 88 2.07 15.10 5.40
CA ALA A 88 3.51 15.12 5.58
C ALA A 88 4.20 15.62 4.30
N SER A 89 3.53 16.42 3.47
CA SER A 89 4.07 16.94 2.21
C SER A 89 5.15 17.99 2.45
N GLY A 90 6.04 18.18 1.48
CA GLY A 90 7.07 19.22 1.55
C GLY A 90 7.41 19.83 0.21
N ARG A 91 7.93 21.06 0.23
CA ARG A 91 8.36 21.77 -0.97
C ARG A 91 9.48 21.05 -1.73
N THR A 92 10.48 20.54 -1.00
CA THR A 92 11.69 19.92 -1.55
C THR A 92 11.73 18.39 -1.42
N GLY A 93 10.62 17.79 -1.01
CA GLY A 93 10.45 16.35 -0.87
C GLY A 93 9.29 16.01 0.08
N GLY A 94 8.67 14.85 -0.11
CA GLY A 94 7.56 14.36 0.73
C GLY A 94 8.04 13.57 1.93
N GLY A 95 7.43 13.76 3.10
CA GLY A 95 7.82 13.19 4.38
C GLY A 95 7.39 11.74 4.59
N GLU A 96 6.99 11.39 5.81
CA GLU A 96 6.59 10.03 6.15
C GLU A 96 5.29 9.97 6.93
N ILE A 97 4.40 9.07 6.53
CA ILE A 97 3.20 8.69 7.28
C ILE A 97 3.30 7.19 7.58
N ALA A 98 3.43 6.82 8.84
CA ALA A 98 3.53 5.43 9.29
C ALA A 98 2.33 5.08 10.18
N LEU A 99 1.48 4.17 9.72
CA LEU A 99 0.29 3.70 10.43
C LEU A 99 0.46 2.25 10.83
N GLY A 100 0.29 1.98 12.12
CA GLY A 100 0.39 0.65 12.70
C GLY A 100 1.83 0.13 12.81
N SER A 101 2.83 0.99 12.64
CA SER A 101 4.25 0.65 12.83
C SER A 101 5.10 1.91 13.03
N THR A 102 6.40 1.73 13.19
CA THR A 102 7.37 2.83 13.27
C THR A 102 7.91 3.29 11.89
N GLY A 103 7.39 2.72 10.80
CA GLY A 103 7.75 3.10 9.44
C GLY A 103 9.18 2.74 9.02
N PHE A 104 9.77 3.58 8.17
CA PHE A 104 11.12 3.45 7.60
C PHE A 104 12.21 4.13 8.43
N THR A 105 11.84 5.08 9.30
CA THR A 105 12.82 5.84 10.08
C THR A 105 13.56 5.03 11.14
N ASP A 106 13.03 3.88 11.55
CA ASP A 106 13.65 2.97 12.51
C ASP A 106 13.82 1.57 11.89
N ALA A 107 14.94 1.35 11.21
CA ALA A 107 15.27 0.07 10.59
C ALA A 107 15.35 -1.08 11.61
N ALA A 108 15.63 -0.79 12.89
CA ALA A 108 15.67 -1.82 13.95
C ALA A 108 14.27 -2.24 14.41
N GLN A 109 13.26 -1.39 14.23
CA GLN A 109 11.87 -1.67 14.60
C GLN A 109 10.93 -1.91 13.41
N ARG A 110 11.44 -1.94 12.17
CA ARG A 110 10.66 -2.20 10.95
C ARG A 110 9.75 -3.45 11.04
N PHE A 111 10.14 -4.42 11.87
CA PHE A 111 9.39 -5.66 12.12
C PHE A 111 8.83 -5.80 13.55
N GLY A 112 9.05 -4.82 14.43
CA GLY A 112 8.55 -4.81 15.81
C GLY A 112 7.32 -3.92 15.98
N ASN A 113 6.51 -4.17 17.02
CA ASN A 113 5.41 -3.29 17.44
C ASN A 113 4.37 -2.95 16.34
N LYS A 114 4.06 -3.91 15.47
CA LYS A 114 2.98 -3.76 14.48
C LYS A 114 1.61 -3.78 15.16
N ALA A 115 0.67 -3.00 14.63
CA ALA A 115 -0.72 -3.07 15.07
C ALA A 115 -1.34 -4.44 14.78
N THR A 116 -2.38 -4.81 15.51
CA THR A 116 -3.25 -5.93 15.15
C THR A 116 -4.09 -5.55 13.94
N SER A 117 -4.63 -4.33 13.91
CA SER A 117 -5.37 -3.84 12.73
C SER A 117 -5.11 -2.38 12.38
N VAL A 118 -5.19 -2.09 11.08
CA VAL A 118 -5.19 -0.73 10.52
C VAL A 118 -6.42 -0.59 9.62
N LEU A 119 -7.28 0.39 9.92
CA LEU A 119 -8.43 0.77 9.10
C LEU A 119 -8.23 2.20 8.60
N VAL A 120 -8.28 2.39 7.28
CA VAL A 120 -8.26 3.71 6.64
C VAL A 120 -9.50 3.82 5.76
N GLU A 121 -10.46 4.63 6.19
CA GLU A 121 -11.78 4.73 5.58
C GLU A 121 -11.78 5.54 4.27
N ALA A 122 -12.77 5.26 3.42
CA ALA A 122 -13.03 6.03 2.21
C ALA A 122 -13.30 7.51 2.55
N GLY A 123 -12.68 8.41 1.78
CA GLY A 123 -12.76 9.87 1.99
C GLY A 123 -11.63 10.46 2.85
N SER A 124 -10.91 9.64 3.60
CA SER A 124 -9.69 10.07 4.30
C SER A 124 -8.59 10.45 3.30
N GLN A 125 -7.73 11.40 3.65
CA GLN A 125 -6.64 11.85 2.77
C GLN A 125 -5.30 11.74 3.48
N LEU A 126 -4.36 11.02 2.86
CA LEU A 126 -2.99 10.86 3.32
C LEU A 126 -2.05 11.42 2.24
N ARG A 127 -1.29 12.46 2.56
CA ARG A 127 -0.42 13.14 1.60
C ARG A 127 1.02 13.18 2.09
N SER A 128 1.92 12.76 1.23
CA SER A 128 3.37 12.87 1.43
C SER A 128 4.01 13.29 0.12
N ASP A 129 3.49 14.38 -0.45
CA ASP A 129 3.91 14.86 -1.77
C ASP A 129 5.17 15.72 -1.69
N ALA A 130 6.01 15.65 -2.73
CA ALA A 130 6.93 16.72 -3.05
C ALA A 130 6.21 17.75 -3.92
N VAL A 131 6.13 19.00 -3.49
CA VAL A 131 5.33 20.03 -4.19
C VAL A 131 6.09 20.64 -5.38
N GLU A 132 7.30 21.12 -5.16
CA GLU A 132 8.09 21.79 -6.20
C GLU A 132 9.17 20.86 -6.75
N SER A 133 10.04 20.35 -5.89
CA SER A 133 11.16 19.50 -6.30
C SER A 133 11.36 18.37 -5.31
N GLY A 134 12.03 17.31 -5.71
CA GLY A 134 12.38 16.21 -4.84
C GLY A 134 11.42 15.04 -4.95
N ARG A 135 11.78 13.97 -4.23
CA ARG A 135 11.04 12.72 -4.28
C ARG A 135 9.78 12.80 -3.43
N GLY A 136 8.70 12.19 -3.88
CA GLY A 136 7.56 11.89 -3.00
C GLY A 136 8.01 11.07 -1.79
N GLY A 137 7.26 11.17 -0.70
CA GLY A 137 7.59 10.54 0.56
C GLY A 137 7.13 9.09 0.68
N ASN A 138 7.09 8.61 1.92
CA ASN A 138 6.71 7.24 2.23
C ASN A 138 5.39 7.21 3.01
N ILE A 139 4.51 6.28 2.66
CA ILE A 139 3.29 6.04 3.43
C ILE A 139 3.12 4.53 3.66
N THR A 140 3.08 4.10 4.92
CA THR A 140 2.98 2.68 5.27
C THR A 140 1.78 2.39 6.15
N MET A 141 1.15 1.25 5.90
CA MET A 141 0.02 0.72 6.67
C MET A 141 0.32 -0.74 6.98
N TRP A 142 0.70 -1.03 8.22
CA TRP A 142 1.13 -2.37 8.62
C TRP A 142 0.30 -2.90 9.78
N SER A 143 -0.07 -4.16 9.66
CA SER A 143 -0.70 -4.89 10.76
C SER A 143 -0.26 -6.36 10.80
N THR A 144 -0.67 -7.07 11.85
CA THR A 144 -0.45 -8.51 12.02
C THR A 144 -1.69 -9.35 11.78
N ASP A 145 -2.87 -8.72 11.67
CA ASP A 145 -4.13 -9.41 11.43
C ASP A 145 -4.88 -8.80 10.25
N ARG A 146 -5.19 -7.50 10.28
CA ARG A 146 -6.00 -6.90 9.21
C ARG A 146 -5.62 -5.47 8.84
N THR A 147 -5.33 -5.23 7.56
CA THR A 147 -5.14 -3.89 6.99
C THR A 147 -6.19 -3.60 5.93
N VAL A 148 -7.04 -2.60 6.17
CA VAL A 148 -8.05 -2.11 5.21
C VAL A 148 -7.67 -0.71 4.76
N PHE A 149 -7.46 -0.54 3.46
CA PHE A 149 -7.21 0.77 2.85
C PHE A 149 -8.28 1.10 1.81
N ALA A 150 -9.13 2.07 2.16
CA ALA A 150 -10.22 2.59 1.33
C ALA A 150 -10.10 4.10 1.03
N GLY A 151 -9.17 4.81 1.67
CA GLY A 151 -8.97 6.26 1.52
C GLY A 151 -8.24 6.69 0.24
N ASP A 152 -7.81 7.95 0.22
CA ASP A 152 -6.99 8.53 -0.85
C ASP A 152 -5.57 8.79 -0.34
N LEU A 153 -4.58 8.31 -1.10
CA LEU A 153 -3.17 8.43 -0.77
C LEU A 153 -2.38 9.05 -1.92
N SER A 154 -1.52 10.03 -1.62
CA SER A 154 -0.55 10.59 -2.58
C SER A 154 0.86 10.69 -1.99
N ALA A 155 1.84 10.32 -2.80
CA ALA A 155 3.25 10.60 -2.55
C ALA A 155 3.96 10.87 -3.89
N ARG A 156 3.57 11.97 -4.52
CA ARG A 156 3.98 12.38 -5.86
C ARG A 156 5.37 13.03 -5.85
N GLY A 157 6.08 12.87 -6.95
CA GLY A 157 7.32 13.62 -7.21
C GLY A 157 7.05 15.08 -7.54
N GLY A 158 8.03 15.94 -7.27
CA GLY A 158 7.94 17.39 -7.46
C GLY A 158 7.61 17.81 -8.89
N SER A 159 6.83 18.88 -9.03
CA SER A 159 6.44 19.43 -10.34
C SER A 159 7.62 19.86 -11.22
N GLN A 160 8.74 20.24 -10.61
CA GLN A 160 9.97 20.64 -11.27
C GLN A 160 11.00 19.51 -11.39
N GLY A 161 10.83 18.40 -10.69
CA GLY A 161 11.75 17.26 -10.73
C GLY A 161 11.67 16.39 -9.47
N GLY A 162 12.11 15.13 -9.61
CA GLY A 162 12.11 14.12 -8.56
C GLY A 162 11.15 12.96 -8.84
N ASP A 163 11.47 11.80 -8.28
CA ASP A 163 10.70 10.57 -8.47
C ASP A 163 9.47 10.52 -7.55
N GLY A 164 8.55 9.62 -7.85
CA GLY A 164 7.45 9.30 -6.97
C GLY A 164 7.94 8.62 -5.69
N GLY A 165 7.09 8.68 -4.68
CA GLY A 165 7.33 8.12 -3.38
C GLY A 165 7.10 6.63 -3.32
N PHE A 166 6.79 6.16 -2.13
CA PHE A 166 6.53 4.77 -1.84
C PHE A 166 5.28 4.64 -0.97
N ALA A 167 4.43 3.67 -1.29
CA ALA A 167 3.29 3.29 -0.48
C ALA A 167 3.31 1.79 -0.22
N GLU A 168 2.99 1.38 1.00
CA GLU A 168 2.85 -0.04 1.36
C GLU A 168 1.60 -0.31 2.19
N VAL A 169 0.86 -1.32 1.75
CA VAL A 169 -0.28 -1.89 2.47
C VAL A 169 0.08 -3.35 2.75
N SER A 170 0.34 -3.69 4.02
CA SER A 170 0.74 -5.05 4.41
C SER A 170 0.01 -5.50 5.67
N SER A 171 -0.24 -6.81 5.74
CA SER A 171 -0.76 -7.54 6.89
C SER A 171 -0.18 -8.94 6.88
N LEU A 172 0.00 -9.56 8.05
CA LEU A 172 0.34 -10.99 8.13
C LEU A 172 -0.86 -11.90 7.86
N LYS A 173 -2.08 -11.38 7.82
CA LYS A 173 -3.25 -12.15 7.38
C LYS A 173 -3.99 -11.38 6.32
N ASP A 174 -4.91 -10.50 6.70
CA ASP A 174 -5.95 -10.00 5.81
C ASP A 174 -5.64 -8.59 5.29
N ILE A 175 -5.79 -8.41 3.98
CA ILE A 175 -5.71 -7.12 3.30
C ILE A 175 -6.97 -6.88 2.47
N ALA A 176 -7.52 -5.66 2.59
CA ALA A 176 -8.52 -5.14 1.66
C ALA A 176 -8.04 -3.83 1.05
N LEU A 177 -8.00 -3.77 -0.28
CA LEU A 177 -7.56 -2.61 -1.04
C LEU A 177 -8.69 -2.10 -1.95
N THR A 178 -9.29 -0.98 -1.56
CA THR A 178 -10.31 -0.28 -2.35
C THR A 178 -9.98 1.19 -2.59
N GLY A 179 -9.01 1.75 -1.85
CA GLY A 179 -8.63 3.17 -1.86
C GLY A 179 -7.68 3.60 -2.96
N ASN A 180 -7.64 4.90 -3.28
CA ASN A 180 -6.89 5.51 -4.38
C ASN A 180 -5.43 5.77 -4.03
N VAL A 181 -4.55 5.62 -5.03
CA VAL A 181 -3.11 5.85 -4.87
C VAL A 181 -2.61 6.68 -6.04
N ASP A 182 -1.89 7.76 -5.77
CA ASP A 182 -1.19 8.57 -6.77
C ASP A 182 0.27 8.76 -6.37
N LEU A 183 1.15 8.01 -7.06
CA LEU A 183 2.60 8.08 -6.87
C LEU A 183 3.28 8.64 -8.13
N ARG A 184 2.55 9.33 -9.00
CA ARG A 184 3.13 9.83 -10.26
C ARG A 184 4.18 10.90 -10.00
N ALA A 185 5.14 10.97 -10.91
CA ALA A 185 6.17 12.01 -10.95
C ALA A 185 6.18 12.67 -12.32
N PRO A 186 5.79 13.96 -12.45
CA PRO A 186 5.70 14.62 -13.76
C PRO A 186 7.00 14.64 -14.57
N ARG A 187 8.15 14.61 -13.89
CA ARG A 187 9.50 14.67 -14.49
C ARG A 187 10.45 13.58 -13.97
N GLY A 188 9.89 12.54 -13.36
CA GLY A 188 10.65 11.45 -12.74
C GLY A 188 10.01 10.11 -13.00
N ARG A 189 10.52 9.07 -12.34
CA ARG A 189 9.87 7.76 -12.32
C ARG A 189 8.68 7.80 -11.38
N SER A 190 7.55 7.22 -11.77
CA SER A 190 6.45 6.99 -10.82
C SER A 190 6.94 6.17 -9.63
N GLY A 191 6.31 6.36 -8.48
CA GLY A 191 6.64 5.66 -7.24
C GLY A 191 6.13 4.23 -7.23
N LEU A 192 6.38 3.54 -6.12
CA LEU A 192 6.07 2.12 -5.94
C LEU A 192 4.95 1.94 -4.92
N LEU A 193 3.92 1.20 -5.30
CA LEU A 193 2.92 0.62 -4.42
C LEU A 193 3.27 -0.86 -4.19
N LEU A 194 3.59 -1.20 -2.94
CA LEU A 194 3.81 -2.57 -2.48
C LEU A 194 2.57 -3.07 -1.73
N ILE A 195 2.13 -4.27 -2.08
CA ILE A 195 1.05 -4.98 -1.40
C ILE A 195 1.61 -6.33 -0.99
N ASP A 196 1.67 -6.62 0.31
CA ASP A 196 2.42 -7.78 0.84
C ASP A 196 1.63 -8.53 1.93
N PRO A 197 0.61 -9.33 1.54
CA PRO A 197 -0.06 -10.31 2.41
C PRO A 197 0.66 -11.68 2.46
N THR A 198 0.10 -12.63 3.20
CA THR A 198 0.59 -14.03 3.20
C THR A 198 0.26 -14.80 1.93
N ASP A 199 -0.91 -14.60 1.36
CA ASP A 199 -1.31 -15.13 0.07
C ASP A 199 -2.05 -14.02 -0.69
N LEU A 200 -2.20 -14.15 -2.00
CA LEU A 200 -2.92 -13.13 -2.77
C LEU A 200 -3.72 -13.75 -3.91
N ARG A 201 -4.96 -13.30 -4.05
CA ARG A 201 -5.82 -13.69 -5.17
C ARG A 201 -6.24 -12.46 -5.98
N ILE A 202 -5.90 -12.45 -7.26
CA ILE A 202 -6.41 -11.48 -8.21
C ILE A 202 -7.75 -11.99 -8.72
N THR A 203 -8.83 -11.30 -8.38
CA THR A 203 -10.21 -11.70 -8.65
C THR A 203 -10.79 -10.94 -9.84
N ASP A 204 -11.74 -11.56 -10.55
CA ASP A 204 -12.47 -10.87 -11.61
C ASP A 204 -13.66 -10.09 -11.04
N ALA A 205 -13.41 -8.83 -10.71
CA ALA A 205 -14.45 -7.86 -10.39
C ALA A 205 -14.12 -6.50 -11.02
N ALA A 206 -15.17 -5.75 -11.35
CA ALA A 206 -15.05 -4.43 -11.99
C ALA A 206 -14.54 -3.33 -11.05
N SER A 207 -14.67 -3.51 -9.73
CA SER A 207 -14.20 -2.56 -8.71
C SER A 207 -13.97 -3.27 -7.36
N GLY A 208 -12.92 -2.85 -6.64
CA GLY A 208 -12.60 -3.26 -5.25
C GLY A 208 -12.11 -4.70 -5.10
N GLY A 209 -11.27 -5.01 -4.10
CA GLY A 209 -11.14 -6.39 -3.60
C GLY A 209 -12.44 -6.80 -2.89
N SER A 210 -12.78 -8.08 -2.87
CA SER A 210 -13.94 -8.58 -2.12
C SER A 210 -13.76 -8.16 -0.66
N LEU A 211 -14.49 -7.14 -0.23
CA LEU A 211 -14.69 -6.88 1.18
C LEU A 211 -15.51 -8.05 1.74
N ASP A 212 -15.16 -8.46 2.94
CA ASP A 212 -16.16 -8.88 3.91
C ASP A 212 -17.34 -7.89 3.83
N SER A 213 -18.54 -8.42 3.56
CA SER A 213 -19.79 -7.67 3.51
C SER A 213 -20.05 -6.78 4.74
N ASN A 214 -19.27 -6.91 5.82
CA ASN A 214 -19.41 -6.19 7.08
C ASN A 214 -18.65 -4.86 7.19
N ALA A 215 -17.75 -4.49 6.26
CA ALA A 215 -17.03 -3.20 6.34
C ALA A 215 -17.90 -1.96 6.01
N ALA A 216 -19.20 -2.11 5.81
CA ALA A 216 -20.11 -1.04 5.41
C ALA A 216 -20.66 -0.19 6.58
N ASP A 217 -20.42 -0.57 7.84
CA ASP A 217 -21.00 0.13 9.01
C ASP A 217 -20.05 1.11 9.72
N ALA A 218 -18.81 1.24 9.24
CA ALA A 218 -17.76 2.10 9.81
C ALA A 218 -17.44 1.84 11.31
N ASN A 219 -17.75 0.64 11.83
CA ASN A 219 -17.42 0.24 13.20
C ASN A 219 -16.66 -1.10 13.22
N VAL A 220 -15.34 -1.04 13.42
CA VAL A 220 -14.55 -2.22 13.77
C VAL A 220 -14.58 -2.38 15.28
N ALA A 221 -15.63 -3.03 15.79
CA ALA A 221 -15.71 -3.41 17.20
C ALA A 221 -14.80 -4.64 17.47
N ALA A 222 -14.19 -4.69 18.66
CA ALA A 222 -13.53 -5.90 19.16
C ALA A 222 -14.58 -7.02 19.30
N GLY A 223 -14.70 -7.88 18.30
CA GLY A 223 -15.73 -8.92 18.22
C GLY A 223 -16.46 -9.01 16.89
N ASP A 224 -16.19 -8.11 15.93
CA ASP A 224 -16.63 -8.31 14.56
C ASP A 224 -16.05 -9.64 14.04
N ALA A 225 -16.92 -10.53 13.57
CA ALA A 225 -16.51 -11.86 13.15
C ALA A 225 -15.69 -11.73 11.87
N ASN A 226 -14.48 -12.28 11.83
CA ASN A 226 -13.75 -12.48 10.57
C ASN A 226 -14.62 -13.37 9.66
N ALA A 227 -15.42 -12.76 8.78
CA ALA A 227 -16.28 -13.49 7.86
C ALA A 227 -15.50 -14.06 6.67
N GLY A 228 -14.31 -14.61 6.94
CA GLY A 228 -13.39 -15.15 5.94
C GLY A 228 -12.30 -16.03 6.57
N SER A 229 -12.64 -16.97 7.42
CA SER A 229 -11.70 -18.07 7.69
C SER A 229 -11.49 -18.89 6.41
N GLY A 230 -10.42 -18.58 5.66
CA GLY A 230 -9.97 -19.29 4.44
C GLY A 230 -10.27 -18.61 3.10
N ALA A 231 -9.36 -18.81 2.12
CA ALA A 231 -9.41 -18.62 0.63
C ALA A 231 -10.06 -17.36 0.00
N THR A 232 -10.70 -16.49 0.78
CA THR A 232 -11.53 -15.36 0.34
C THR A 232 -10.99 -14.02 0.85
N LEU A 233 -9.94 -14.05 1.67
CA LEU A 233 -9.21 -12.88 2.16
C LEU A 233 -7.93 -12.68 1.32
N ASN A 234 -7.34 -11.48 1.36
CA ASN A 234 -6.23 -11.06 0.49
C ASN A 234 -6.57 -11.04 -1.00
N THR A 235 -7.63 -10.31 -1.33
CA THR A 235 -8.04 -10.14 -2.72
C THR A 235 -7.76 -8.75 -3.23
N ILE A 236 -7.38 -8.67 -4.49
CA ILE A 236 -7.40 -7.44 -5.28
C ILE A 236 -8.16 -7.74 -6.56
N SER A 237 -9.11 -6.90 -6.94
CA SER A 237 -9.79 -7.12 -8.22
C SER A 237 -8.98 -6.62 -9.40
N ARG A 238 -9.26 -7.22 -10.54
CA ARG A 238 -8.84 -6.74 -11.85
C ARG A 238 -9.14 -5.25 -12.03
N GLY A 239 -10.38 -4.79 -11.81
CA GLY A 239 -10.73 -3.38 -12.00
C GLY A 239 -9.94 -2.43 -11.10
N ARG A 240 -9.65 -2.85 -9.86
CA ARG A 240 -8.80 -2.08 -8.95
C ARG A 240 -7.35 -2.01 -9.44
N LEU A 241 -6.79 -3.13 -9.90
CA LEU A 241 -5.45 -3.15 -10.51
C LEU A 241 -5.34 -2.25 -11.73
N GLU A 242 -6.32 -2.35 -12.65
CA GLU A 242 -6.38 -1.54 -13.86
C GLU A 242 -6.44 -0.04 -13.54
N SER A 243 -7.16 0.36 -12.48
CA SER A 243 -7.23 1.75 -12.02
C SER A 243 -5.92 2.28 -11.41
N LEU A 244 -5.15 1.42 -10.74
CA LEU A 244 -3.89 1.75 -10.08
C LEU A 244 -2.70 1.78 -11.04
N ALA A 245 -2.76 0.98 -12.11
CA ALA A 245 -1.65 0.75 -13.03
C ALA A 245 -1.15 2.01 -13.76
N GLY A 246 -2.00 3.05 -13.86
CA GLY A 246 -1.64 4.35 -14.44
C GLY A 246 -1.08 5.36 -13.43
N THR A 247 -1.07 5.04 -12.14
CA THR A 247 -0.70 5.99 -11.08
C THR A 247 0.43 5.51 -10.17
N ALA A 248 0.87 4.26 -10.31
CA ALA A 248 1.99 3.69 -9.57
C ALA A 248 2.67 2.53 -10.34
N ASN A 249 3.93 2.25 -10.01
CA ASN A 249 4.47 0.90 -10.19
C ASN A 249 3.83 -0.01 -9.15
N ILE A 250 3.42 -1.21 -9.53
CA ILE A 250 2.72 -2.12 -8.63
C ILE A 250 3.58 -3.36 -8.42
N VAL A 251 3.85 -3.67 -7.15
CA VAL A 251 4.39 -4.96 -6.72
C VAL A 251 3.36 -5.63 -5.84
N LEU A 252 2.83 -6.75 -6.32
CA LEU A 252 2.03 -7.67 -5.54
C LEU A 252 2.97 -8.76 -5.02
N GLN A 253 3.34 -8.66 -3.76
CA GLN A 253 4.18 -9.63 -3.08
C GLN A 253 3.32 -10.54 -2.20
N ALA A 254 3.66 -11.81 -2.09
CA ALA A 254 3.10 -12.69 -1.07
C ALA A 254 4.18 -13.64 -0.56
N THR A 255 4.09 -14.06 0.71
CA THR A 255 4.97 -15.13 1.21
C THR A 255 4.59 -16.48 0.62
N GLY A 256 3.30 -16.71 0.40
CA GLY A 256 2.72 -17.89 -0.24
C GLY A 256 2.41 -17.69 -1.72
N GLN A 257 1.42 -18.46 -2.19
CA GLN A 257 1.03 -18.49 -3.60
C GLN A 257 0.26 -17.21 -3.99
N ILE A 258 0.59 -16.66 -5.16
CA ILE A 258 -0.25 -15.69 -5.85
C ILE A 258 -1.11 -16.41 -6.89
N THR A 259 -2.42 -16.25 -6.82
CA THR A 259 -3.37 -16.83 -7.78
C THR A 259 -4.02 -15.74 -8.62
N VAL A 260 -3.96 -15.88 -9.95
CA VAL A 260 -4.77 -15.08 -10.88
C VAL A 260 -5.98 -15.90 -11.29
N ASP A 261 -7.18 -15.40 -11.00
CA ASP A 261 -8.41 -16.10 -11.34
C ASP A 261 -8.70 -16.10 -12.85
N ALA A 262 -9.72 -16.87 -13.25
CA ALA A 262 -10.31 -16.70 -14.57
C ALA A 262 -10.89 -15.28 -14.67
N MET A 263 -10.57 -14.58 -15.76
CA MET A 263 -11.00 -13.21 -15.99
C MET A 263 -12.09 -13.17 -17.05
N ALA A 264 -13.15 -12.40 -16.86
CA ALA A 264 -14.08 -12.09 -17.93
C ALA A 264 -13.33 -11.48 -19.12
N GLY A 265 -13.54 -12.03 -20.32
CA GLY A 265 -12.82 -11.62 -21.52
C GLY A 265 -11.33 -11.99 -21.52
N ASN A 266 -10.89 -12.81 -20.57
CA ASN A 266 -9.53 -13.35 -20.47
C ASN A 266 -8.45 -12.26 -20.43
N LEU A 267 -8.71 -11.11 -19.81
CA LEU A 267 -7.81 -9.97 -19.89
C LEU A 267 -7.74 -9.20 -18.58
N ILE A 268 -6.53 -8.90 -18.14
CA ILE A 268 -6.18 -7.84 -17.19
C ILE A 268 -5.44 -6.76 -18.01
N ASN A 269 -6.07 -5.61 -18.22
CA ASN A 269 -5.56 -4.56 -19.10
C ASN A 269 -4.97 -3.39 -18.31
N LEU A 270 -3.69 -3.52 -17.95
CA LEU A 270 -3.00 -2.54 -17.11
C LEU A 270 -2.58 -1.32 -17.92
N ALA A 271 -2.90 -0.12 -17.43
CA ALA A 271 -2.44 1.16 -17.97
C ALA A 271 -0.94 1.44 -17.68
N THR A 272 -0.14 0.41 -17.37
CA THR A 272 1.28 0.51 -17.07
C THR A 272 2.06 0.85 -18.34
N THR A 273 2.60 2.07 -18.41
CA THR A 273 3.35 2.58 -19.58
C THR A 273 4.85 2.33 -19.47
N ALA A 274 5.60 2.66 -20.54
CA ALA A 274 7.05 2.59 -20.55
C ALA A 274 7.69 3.33 -19.36
N GLY A 275 8.72 2.73 -18.75
CA GLY A 275 9.34 3.23 -17.52
C GLY A 275 8.60 2.84 -16.23
N HIS A 276 7.47 2.13 -16.35
CA HIS A 276 6.76 1.52 -15.22
C HIS A 276 6.79 -0.01 -15.28
N GLY A 277 6.41 -0.65 -14.18
CA GLY A 277 6.37 -2.11 -14.05
C GLY A 277 5.17 -2.62 -13.25
N PHE A 278 4.76 -3.83 -13.61
CA PHE A 278 3.84 -4.65 -12.85
C PHE A 278 4.55 -5.95 -12.45
N THR A 279 4.61 -6.21 -11.14
CA THR A 279 5.34 -7.37 -10.60
C THR A 279 4.42 -8.24 -9.75
N LEU A 280 4.45 -9.54 -9.98
CA LEU A 280 3.98 -10.55 -9.05
C LEU A 280 5.20 -11.24 -8.43
N GLN A 281 5.26 -11.34 -7.10
CA GLN A 281 6.38 -11.92 -6.39
C GLN A 281 5.93 -12.85 -5.26
N SER A 282 6.12 -14.15 -5.43
CA SER A 282 5.96 -15.14 -4.36
C SER A 282 7.32 -15.44 -3.74
N THR A 283 7.48 -15.16 -2.45
CA THR A 283 8.82 -15.11 -1.81
C THR A 283 9.22 -16.39 -1.06
N GLN A 284 8.28 -17.22 -0.61
CA GLN A 284 8.62 -18.41 0.21
C GLN A 284 8.03 -19.72 -0.32
N THR A 285 6.75 -19.77 -0.68
CA THR A 285 6.08 -21.04 -1.06
C THR A 285 5.00 -20.85 -2.13
N GLY A 286 4.69 -21.93 -2.86
CA GLY A 286 3.57 -22.00 -3.80
C GLY A 286 3.86 -21.43 -5.19
N GLY A 287 4.42 -20.22 -5.27
CA GLY A 287 4.74 -19.56 -6.53
C GLY A 287 3.58 -18.75 -7.10
N ILE A 288 3.47 -18.67 -8.43
CA ILE A 288 2.44 -17.89 -9.13
C ILE A 288 1.66 -18.82 -10.05
N ARG A 289 0.33 -18.78 -9.97
CA ARG A 289 -0.55 -19.67 -10.75
C ARG A 289 -1.71 -18.91 -11.38
N PHE A 290 -1.96 -19.17 -12.66
CA PHE A 290 -3.21 -18.73 -13.30
C PHE A 290 -4.24 -19.86 -13.26
N ALA A 291 -5.48 -19.53 -12.88
CA ALA A 291 -6.58 -20.49 -12.87
C ALA A 291 -7.08 -20.82 -14.28
N ASP A 292 -6.96 -19.87 -15.20
CA ASP A 292 -7.28 -20.04 -16.61
C ASP A 292 -6.05 -19.71 -17.47
N ALA A 293 -5.66 -20.67 -18.31
CA ALA A 293 -4.56 -20.54 -19.28
C ALA A 293 -4.80 -19.42 -20.31
N GLN A 294 -6.06 -19.06 -20.55
CA GLN A 294 -6.41 -18.03 -21.52
C GLN A 294 -6.24 -16.62 -20.96
N THR A 295 -6.18 -16.44 -19.63
CA THR A 295 -6.04 -15.11 -19.01
C THR A 295 -4.75 -14.43 -19.49
N GLU A 296 -4.90 -13.25 -20.09
CA GLU A 296 -3.81 -12.38 -20.50
C GLU A 296 -3.55 -11.29 -19.47
N ILE A 297 -2.28 -11.08 -19.13
CA ILE A 297 -1.84 -9.82 -18.50
C ILE A 297 -1.22 -8.94 -19.59
N ARG A 298 -1.78 -7.75 -19.77
CA ARG A 298 -1.33 -6.78 -20.78
C ARG A 298 -0.93 -5.46 -20.15
N THR A 299 0.21 -4.92 -20.57
CA THR A 299 0.65 -3.55 -20.24
C THR A 299 0.76 -2.68 -21.50
N GLN A 300 0.75 -1.36 -21.31
CA GLN A 300 0.90 -0.36 -22.37
C GLN A 300 2.36 0.10 -22.54
N GLY A 301 3.29 -0.87 -22.57
CA GLY A 301 4.72 -0.64 -22.74
C GLY A 301 5.55 -0.74 -21.45
N GLY A 302 4.89 -0.88 -20.29
CA GLY A 302 5.56 -1.21 -19.03
C GLY A 302 6.01 -2.66 -18.96
N ALA A 303 6.96 -2.95 -18.07
CA ALA A 303 7.46 -4.30 -17.86
C ALA A 303 6.46 -5.18 -17.10
N ILE A 304 6.50 -6.49 -17.35
CA ILE A 304 5.85 -7.51 -16.53
C ILE A 304 6.95 -8.38 -15.91
N THR A 305 6.92 -8.55 -14.60
CA THR A 305 7.86 -9.42 -13.88
C THR A 305 7.08 -10.43 -13.03
N LEU A 306 7.35 -11.72 -13.21
CA LEU A 306 6.82 -12.80 -12.39
C LEU A 306 7.99 -13.52 -11.70
N GLU A 307 8.01 -13.51 -10.37
CA GLU A 307 9.08 -14.10 -9.56
C GLU A 307 8.52 -15.08 -8.53
N ALA A 308 8.96 -16.34 -8.59
CA ALA A 308 8.68 -17.39 -7.62
C ALA A 308 10.00 -17.82 -6.94
N GLN A 309 10.35 -17.13 -5.86
CA GLN A 309 11.69 -17.18 -5.24
C GLN A 309 11.83 -18.26 -4.17
N GLY A 310 10.72 -18.74 -3.61
CA GLY A 310 10.70 -19.81 -2.63
C GLY A 310 11.20 -21.13 -3.19
N ILE A 311 11.90 -21.96 -2.41
CA ILE A 311 12.48 -23.24 -2.88
C ILE A 311 11.39 -24.14 -3.48
N GLY A 312 11.56 -24.56 -4.73
CA GLY A 312 10.61 -25.38 -5.48
C GLY A 312 9.33 -24.65 -5.91
N SER A 313 9.25 -23.33 -5.71
CA SER A 313 8.09 -22.53 -6.14
C SER A 313 8.10 -22.37 -7.66
N THR A 314 6.91 -22.44 -8.25
CA THR A 314 6.74 -22.55 -9.71
C THR A 314 6.01 -21.34 -10.29
N LEU A 315 6.17 -21.13 -11.59
CA LEU A 315 5.23 -20.35 -12.39
C LEU A 315 4.33 -21.36 -13.12
N SER A 316 3.06 -21.46 -12.75
CA SER A 316 2.17 -22.54 -13.21
C SER A 316 1.02 -22.01 -14.06
N ASN A 317 0.82 -22.66 -15.21
CA ASN A 317 -0.29 -22.38 -16.13
C ASN A 317 -0.33 -20.91 -16.61
N ILE A 318 0.83 -20.26 -16.71
CA ILE A 318 0.91 -18.82 -17.00
C ILE A 318 0.32 -18.57 -18.39
N GLY A 319 -0.74 -17.77 -18.43
CA GLY A 319 -1.41 -17.41 -19.67
C GLY A 319 -0.59 -16.43 -20.51
N ARG A 320 -1.25 -15.72 -21.43
CA ARG A 320 -0.55 -14.80 -22.32
C ARG A 320 0.00 -13.60 -21.54
N LEU A 321 1.25 -13.21 -21.82
CA LEU A 321 1.84 -11.98 -21.29
C LEU A 321 2.16 -11.06 -22.46
N SER A 322 1.57 -9.86 -22.49
CA SER A 322 1.85 -8.88 -23.54
C SER A 322 2.34 -7.57 -22.97
N THR A 323 3.51 -7.14 -23.37
CA THR A 323 4.06 -5.83 -23.06
C THR A 323 4.29 -5.12 -24.39
N ASN A 324 3.63 -3.99 -24.64
CA ASN A 324 3.76 -3.24 -25.89
C ASN A 324 5.15 -2.55 -26.01
N GLY A 325 6.25 -3.31 -25.91
CA GLY A 325 7.64 -2.85 -25.90
C GLY A 325 8.36 -2.96 -24.55
N GLY A 326 7.66 -3.27 -23.45
CA GLY A 326 8.25 -3.48 -22.12
C GLY A 326 8.94 -4.84 -22.00
N ALA A 327 9.88 -5.01 -21.06
CA ALA A 327 10.49 -6.32 -20.84
C ALA A 327 9.50 -7.28 -20.14
N VAL A 328 9.66 -8.58 -20.41
CA VAL A 328 9.01 -9.65 -19.63
C VAL A 328 10.09 -10.46 -18.93
N THR A 329 10.01 -10.54 -17.60
CA THR A 329 10.94 -11.33 -16.78
C THR A 329 10.17 -12.40 -16.04
N LEU A 330 10.59 -13.65 -16.20
CA LEU A 330 10.08 -14.81 -15.49
C LEU A 330 11.22 -15.43 -14.70
N GLN A 331 11.00 -15.70 -13.41
CA GLN A 331 11.97 -16.39 -12.59
C GLN A 331 11.25 -17.35 -11.64
N ALA A 332 11.72 -18.59 -11.56
CA ALA A 332 11.26 -19.59 -10.61
C ALA A 332 12.45 -20.40 -10.10
N THR A 333 12.38 -20.88 -8.86
CA THR A 333 13.33 -21.90 -8.40
C THR A 333 12.89 -23.32 -8.75
N GLY A 334 11.60 -23.51 -9.07
CA GLY A 334 11.03 -24.71 -9.69
C GLY A 334 10.73 -24.49 -11.17
N ASP A 335 9.71 -25.19 -11.67
CA ASP A 335 9.34 -25.13 -13.09
C ASP A 335 8.66 -23.82 -13.50
N ILE A 336 8.89 -23.42 -14.75
CA ILE A 336 8.13 -22.39 -15.46
C ILE A 336 7.27 -23.06 -16.53
N SER A 337 5.95 -23.12 -16.28
CA SER A 337 4.94 -23.69 -17.16
C SER A 337 4.11 -22.57 -17.79
N LEU A 338 4.37 -22.31 -19.08
CA LEU A 338 3.60 -21.39 -19.90
C LEU A 338 2.47 -22.13 -20.61
N ALA A 339 1.27 -21.58 -20.53
CA ALA A 339 0.10 -22.01 -21.29
C ALA A 339 -0.29 -21.00 -22.39
N GLY A 340 0.19 -19.76 -22.30
CA GLY A 340 0.05 -18.72 -23.32
C GLY A 340 1.39 -18.23 -23.87
N ASN A 341 1.33 -17.47 -24.96
CA ASN A 341 2.52 -16.89 -25.59
C ASN A 341 2.99 -15.64 -24.81
N ILE A 342 4.29 -15.40 -24.82
CA ILE A 342 4.88 -14.13 -24.36
C ILE A 342 5.08 -13.23 -25.59
N ASN A 343 4.52 -12.03 -25.57
CA ASN A 343 4.68 -11.02 -26.62
C ASN A 343 5.19 -9.71 -26.02
N ALA A 344 6.51 -9.54 -26.01
CA ALA A 344 7.13 -8.32 -25.49
C ALA A 344 7.25 -7.17 -26.50
N GLY A 345 6.75 -7.36 -27.73
CA GLY A 345 7.00 -6.41 -28.83
C GLY A 345 8.50 -6.27 -29.09
N SER A 346 9.03 -5.05 -28.90
CA SER A 346 10.48 -4.77 -28.96
C SER A 346 11.23 -5.02 -27.64
N GLY A 347 10.52 -5.33 -26.56
CA GLY A 347 11.10 -5.61 -25.24
C GLY A 347 11.78 -6.97 -25.18
N ALA A 348 12.74 -7.12 -24.26
CA ALA A 348 13.41 -8.40 -24.03
C ALA A 348 12.50 -9.37 -23.26
N VAL A 349 12.72 -10.66 -23.47
CA VAL A 349 12.11 -11.74 -22.68
C VAL A 349 13.24 -12.48 -21.96
N HIS A 350 13.15 -12.57 -20.64
CA HIS A 350 14.05 -13.33 -19.77
C HIS A 350 13.22 -14.38 -19.02
N ALA A 351 13.68 -15.63 -19.02
CA ALA A 351 13.06 -16.75 -18.31
C ALA A 351 14.13 -17.66 -17.70
#